data_AF-A0A843WGT8-F1
#
_entry.id   AF-A0A843WGT8-F1
#
_cell.length_a   1.000
_cell.length_b   1.000
_cell.length_c   1.000
_cell.angle_alpha   90.00
_cell.angle_beta   90.00
_cell.angle_gamma   90.00
#
_symmetry.space_group_name_H-M   'P 1'
#
loop_
_entity.id
_entity.type
_entity.pdbx_description
1 polymer ?
#
loop_
_entity_poly.entity_id
_entity_poly.type
_entity_poly.pdbx_seq_one_letter_code
_entity_poly.pdbx_strand_id
1 'polypeptide(L)'
;MGDAEVPGWLKSLPLAPEYHPTETEFADPIAFISRVEEEAAAFGICKVVPPIAKPSKKFVFQNLNRSLSKAPELGAVVDEGSREHATQNAVFTTRQQELGSRRTRLAIHKQVWQSGELYTLEQFEAKSRAFARAHLGGAKGVNPLVAEAMFWKAMGEKPVYIEYANDVPGSGFCSPKEAFRTRRPRAKFKKTRRNMVEQPGSMPAEASGVQDLQLDVSSLCGNEWEGSSGWKLSNSPWNLQVIARSPGSLTRFMPDEVPGVTSPMVYIGMLFSWFAWHVEDHELHSLNFLHTGSPKTWYAVPGSCASKFEEVVRMQGYGGNIDQLGLYSLKERANLGPGSTGRLMRKIMVGDRNENVDL
;
A
#
# COMPACT_ATOMS: atom_id res chain seq x y z
N MET A 1 21.23 20.09 11.27
CA MET A 1 21.03 19.55 9.90
C MET A 1 20.34 20.54 8.95
N GLY A 2 20.24 21.84 9.27
CA GLY A 2 19.35 22.77 8.54
C GLY A 2 19.86 23.34 7.20
N ASP A 3 21.04 22.95 6.73
CA ASP A 3 21.63 23.44 5.47
C ASP A 3 22.24 22.25 4.71
N ALA A 4 21.38 21.37 4.20
CA ALA A 4 21.83 20.31 3.30
C ALA A 4 21.88 20.89 1.89
N GLU A 5 23.08 21.06 1.35
CA GLU A 5 23.26 21.38 -0.06
C GLU A 5 22.70 20.23 -0.90
N VAL A 6 21.82 20.56 -1.85
CA VAL A 6 21.21 19.58 -2.75
C VAL A 6 22.27 19.12 -3.76
N PRO A 7 22.63 17.83 -3.79
CA PRO A 7 23.61 17.30 -4.71
C PRO A 7 23.25 17.56 -6.17
N GLY A 8 24.25 17.81 -7.02
CA GLY A 8 24.04 18.08 -8.45
C GLY A 8 23.32 16.95 -9.19
N TRP A 9 23.66 15.69 -8.88
CA TRP A 9 23.01 14.52 -9.47
C TRP A 9 21.51 14.46 -9.16
N LEU A 10 21.12 14.86 -7.95
CA LEU A 10 19.73 14.88 -7.50
C LEU A 10 18.90 15.91 -8.28
N LYS A 11 19.49 17.08 -8.56
CA LYS A 11 18.87 18.13 -9.39
C LYS A 11 18.71 17.73 -10.86
N SER A 12 19.52 16.77 -11.31
CA SER A 12 19.56 16.34 -12.71
C SER A 12 18.74 15.09 -13.00
N LEU A 13 18.11 14.48 -11.98
CA LEU A 13 17.27 13.32 -12.20
C LEU A 13 16.06 13.70 -13.06
N PRO A 14 15.76 12.92 -14.11
CA PRO A 14 14.57 13.16 -14.91
C PRO A 14 13.31 12.85 -14.09
N LEU A 15 12.25 13.63 -14.31
CA LEU A 15 10.96 13.38 -13.67
C LEU A 15 10.17 12.33 -14.44
N ALA A 16 9.41 11.52 -13.72
CA ALA A 16 8.45 10.62 -14.33
C ALA A 16 7.27 11.38 -14.98
N PRO A 17 6.61 10.81 -16.00
CA PRO A 17 5.45 11.44 -16.64
C PRO A 17 4.31 11.62 -15.64
N GLU A 18 3.67 12.79 -15.71
CA GLU A 18 2.52 13.17 -14.90
C GLU A 18 1.29 13.35 -15.79
N TYR A 19 0.24 12.56 -15.53
CA TYR A 19 -0.99 12.57 -16.29
C TYR A 19 -2.15 13.20 -15.50
N HIS A 20 -2.97 13.98 -16.20
CA HIS A 20 -4.17 14.66 -15.66
C HIS A 20 -5.42 14.20 -16.42
N PRO A 21 -5.98 13.01 -16.11
CA PRO A 21 -7.17 12.52 -16.80
C PRO A 21 -8.35 13.47 -16.65
N THR A 22 -9.11 13.63 -17.73
CA THR A 22 -10.45 14.23 -17.69
C THR A 22 -11.41 13.35 -16.89
N GLU A 23 -12.57 13.87 -16.49
CA GLU A 23 -13.59 13.08 -15.79
C GLU A 23 -14.01 11.82 -16.57
N THR A 24 -14.09 11.92 -17.90
CA THR A 24 -14.44 10.80 -18.78
C THR A 24 -13.32 9.75 -18.82
N GLU A 25 -12.07 10.17 -18.93
CA GLU A 25 -10.93 9.24 -18.89
C GLU A 25 -10.76 8.60 -17.52
N PHE A 26 -11.07 9.33 -16.45
CA PHE A 26 -11.00 8.83 -15.08
C PHE A 26 -12.12 7.81 -14.76
N ALA A 27 -13.14 7.69 -15.61
CA ALA A 27 -14.23 6.74 -15.39
C ALA A 27 -13.82 5.27 -15.61
N ASP A 28 -12.78 5.00 -16.42
CA ASP A 28 -12.25 3.66 -16.66
C ASP A 28 -10.74 3.59 -16.38
N PRO A 29 -10.34 3.19 -15.15
CA PRO A 29 -8.93 3.14 -14.78
C PRO A 29 -8.13 2.17 -15.64
N ILE A 30 -8.70 1.01 -16.01
CA ILE A 30 -7.95 -0.01 -16.74
C ILE A 30 -7.69 0.47 -18.17
N ALA A 31 -8.71 1.01 -18.84
CA ALA A 31 -8.53 1.59 -20.17
C ALA A 31 -7.55 2.78 -20.16
N PHE A 32 -7.63 3.64 -19.14
CA PHE A 32 -6.70 4.76 -18.99
C PHE A 32 -5.26 4.30 -18.79
N ILE A 33 -5.04 3.34 -17.88
CA ILE A 33 -3.72 2.77 -17.61
C ILE A 33 -3.14 2.18 -18.90
N SER A 34 -3.91 1.35 -19.63
CA SER A 34 -3.48 0.77 -20.89
C SER A 34 -3.15 1.80 -21.97
N ARG A 35 -3.79 2.98 -21.94
CA ARG A 35 -3.50 4.07 -22.89
C ARG A 35 -2.15 4.74 -22.62
N VAL A 36 -1.83 5.03 -21.36
CA VAL A 36 -0.59 5.73 -20.97
C VAL A 36 0.59 4.77 -20.78
N GLU A 37 0.31 3.49 -20.88
CA GLU A 37 1.17 2.36 -20.58
C GLU A 37 2.50 2.37 -21.34
N GLU A 38 2.44 2.64 -22.64
CA GLU A 38 3.60 2.60 -23.54
C GLU A 38 4.63 3.67 -23.17
N GLU A 39 4.16 4.90 -22.96
CA GLU A 39 5.00 6.03 -22.54
C GLU A 39 5.54 5.82 -21.11
N ALA A 40 4.67 5.47 -20.16
CA ALA A 40 5.05 5.27 -18.76
C ALA A 40 6.05 4.12 -18.57
N ALA A 41 6.01 3.07 -19.41
CA ALA A 41 6.93 1.94 -19.33
C ALA A 41 8.40 2.34 -19.54
N ALA A 42 8.66 3.39 -20.32
CA ALA A 42 10.01 3.91 -20.55
C ALA A 42 10.64 4.52 -19.28
N PHE A 43 9.81 4.85 -18.29
CA PHE A 43 10.17 5.44 -17.00
C PHE A 43 10.06 4.42 -15.86
N GLY A 44 9.28 3.35 -16.02
CA GLY A 44 9.01 2.34 -15.00
C GLY A 44 8.00 2.78 -13.93
N ILE A 45 7.73 4.08 -13.85
CA ILE A 45 6.74 4.69 -12.97
C ILE A 45 6.05 5.86 -13.68
N CYS A 46 4.81 6.16 -13.31
CA CYS A 46 4.15 7.42 -13.66
C CYS A 46 3.30 7.95 -12.50
N LYS A 47 2.95 9.24 -12.57
CA LYS A 47 2.02 9.89 -11.66
C LYS A 47 0.71 10.21 -12.37
N VAL A 48 -0.41 9.95 -11.73
CA VAL A 48 -1.77 10.26 -12.19
C VAL A 48 -2.41 11.17 -11.14
N VAL A 49 -2.80 12.37 -11.55
CA VAL A 49 -3.48 13.34 -10.69
C VAL A 49 -4.98 13.26 -10.98
N PRO A 50 -5.81 12.75 -10.05
CA PRO A 50 -7.25 12.64 -10.28
C PRO A 50 -7.91 13.99 -10.57
N PRO A 51 -8.98 14.05 -11.39
CA PRO A 51 -9.81 15.24 -11.55
C PRO A 51 -10.69 15.54 -10.32
N ILE A 52 -10.49 14.80 -9.23
CA ILE A 52 -11.21 14.92 -7.96
C ILE A 52 -10.25 15.53 -6.93
N ALA A 53 -10.70 16.57 -6.23
CA ALA A 53 -9.91 17.21 -5.18
C ALA A 53 -9.53 16.23 -4.06
N LYS A 54 -8.46 16.56 -3.32
CA LYS A 54 -7.96 15.69 -2.25
C LYS A 54 -9.01 15.49 -1.15
N PRO A 55 -9.18 14.25 -0.63
CA PRO A 55 -10.02 14.00 0.53
C PRO A 55 -9.56 14.79 1.76
N SER A 56 -10.50 15.19 2.64
CA SER A 56 -10.14 15.85 3.89
C SER A 56 -9.43 14.87 4.84
N LYS A 57 -8.51 15.38 5.66
CA LYS A 57 -7.82 14.55 6.67
C LYS A 57 -8.80 13.88 7.62
N LYS A 58 -9.87 14.58 8.05
CA LYS A 58 -10.94 14.03 8.91
C LYS A 58 -11.59 12.82 8.25
N PHE A 59 -11.93 12.91 6.96
CA PHE A 59 -12.50 11.79 6.20
C PHE A 59 -11.56 10.59 6.16
N VAL A 60 -10.27 10.82 5.84
CA VAL A 60 -9.27 9.74 5.76
C VAL A 60 -9.07 9.06 7.12
N PHE A 61 -8.87 9.83 8.18
CA PHE A 61 -8.63 9.29 9.53
C PHE A 61 -9.82 8.49 10.04
N GLN A 62 -11.05 8.96 9.79
CA GLN A 62 -12.27 8.24 10.19
C GLN A 62 -12.38 6.88 9.48
N ASN A 63 -12.08 6.83 8.17
CA ASN A 63 -12.12 5.57 7.41
C ASN A 63 -10.99 4.63 7.79
N LEU A 64 -9.76 5.14 7.99
CA LEU A 64 -8.64 4.34 8.46
C LEU A 64 -8.93 3.75 9.85
N ASN A 65 -9.36 4.55 10.83
CA ASN A 65 -9.73 4.04 12.16
C ASN A 65 -10.79 2.96 12.07
N ARG A 66 -11.85 3.18 11.27
CA ARG A 66 -12.88 2.17 11.05
C ARG A 66 -12.34 0.89 10.42
N SER A 67 -11.44 1.00 9.45
CA SER A 67 -10.87 -0.16 8.76
C SER A 67 -9.93 -0.95 9.67
N LEU A 68 -9.09 -0.25 10.43
CA LEU A 68 -8.12 -0.86 11.35
C LEU A 68 -8.81 -1.54 12.53
N SER A 69 -9.93 -1.01 13.04
CA SER A 69 -10.74 -1.67 14.09
C SER A 69 -11.31 -3.03 13.66
N LYS A 70 -11.38 -3.32 12.36
CA LYS A 70 -11.90 -4.59 11.83
C LYS A 70 -10.81 -5.65 11.66
N ALA A 71 -9.53 -5.30 11.80
CA ALA A 71 -8.42 -6.24 11.65
C ALA A 71 -8.31 -7.10 12.93
N PRO A 72 -8.56 -8.43 12.86
CA PRO A 72 -8.65 -9.27 14.07
C PRO A 72 -7.29 -9.59 14.73
N GLU A 73 -6.17 -9.24 14.11
CA GLU A 73 -4.82 -9.61 14.59
C GLU A 73 -4.22 -8.64 15.62
N LEU A 74 -4.82 -7.46 15.80
CA LEU A 74 -4.38 -6.46 16.76
C LEU A 74 -5.38 -6.43 17.90
N GLY A 75 -5.10 -7.23 18.93
CA GLY A 75 -5.96 -7.40 20.10
C GLY A 75 -6.48 -6.05 20.61
N ALA A 76 -7.80 -5.95 20.76
CA ALA A 76 -8.41 -4.88 21.53
C ALA A 76 -7.75 -4.88 22.92
N VAL A 77 -7.14 -3.76 23.30
CA VAL A 77 -6.63 -3.61 24.66
C VAL A 77 -7.84 -3.68 25.59
N VAL A 78 -7.99 -4.80 26.28
CA VAL A 78 -9.07 -4.98 27.26
C VAL A 78 -8.66 -4.23 28.50
N ASP A 79 -9.14 -2.99 28.63
CA ASP A 79 -9.20 -2.33 29.93
C ASP A 79 -10.51 -2.78 30.59
N GLU A 80 -10.43 -3.76 31.49
CA GLU A 80 -11.56 -4.17 32.34
C GLU A 80 -11.81 -3.07 33.39
N GLY A 81 -12.37 -1.94 32.95
CA GLY A 81 -12.44 -0.79 33.84
C GLY A 81 -13.27 0.42 33.41
N SER A 82 -14.15 0.36 32.41
CA SER A 82 -15.21 1.39 32.23
C SER A 82 -16.13 1.10 31.05
N ARG A 83 -17.35 0.65 31.35
CA ARG A 83 -18.44 0.47 30.37
C ARG A 83 -19.18 1.79 30.12
N GLU A 84 -18.51 2.82 29.61
CA GLU A 84 -19.19 4.03 29.09
C GLU A 84 -18.40 4.63 27.91
N HIS A 85 -18.97 4.53 26.69
CA HIS A 85 -18.65 5.32 25.49
C HIS A 85 -17.17 5.64 25.15
N ALA A 86 -16.22 4.72 25.38
CA ALA A 86 -14.88 4.86 24.83
C ALA A 86 -14.89 4.54 23.32
N THR A 87 -14.70 5.55 22.49
CA THR A 87 -14.25 5.37 21.10
C THR A 87 -12.87 4.73 21.16
N GLN A 88 -12.81 3.39 21.14
CA GLN A 88 -11.55 2.67 21.02
C GLN A 88 -10.95 3.01 19.65
N ASN A 89 -10.06 4.00 19.61
CA ASN A 89 -9.31 4.34 18.41
C ASN A 89 -8.49 3.12 18.02
N ALA A 90 -8.58 2.74 16.75
CA ALA A 90 -7.85 1.60 16.25
C ALA A 90 -6.34 1.80 16.40
N VAL A 91 -5.64 0.70 16.66
CA VAL A 91 -4.18 0.68 16.76
C VAL A 91 -3.58 -0.08 15.58
N PHE A 92 -2.32 0.21 15.28
CA PHE A 92 -1.51 -0.53 14.32
C PHE A 92 -0.08 -0.68 14.85
N THR A 93 0.60 -1.72 14.38
CA THR A 93 2.00 -1.99 14.75
C THR A 93 2.94 -1.37 13.73
N THR A 94 4.00 -0.74 14.23
CA THR A 94 5.10 -0.20 13.41
C THR A 94 6.25 -1.20 13.32
N ARG A 95 7.29 -0.89 12.56
CA ARG A 95 8.57 -1.61 12.55
C ARG A 95 9.69 -0.57 12.59
N GLN A 96 10.79 -0.86 13.31
CA GLN A 96 11.95 0.02 13.29
C GLN A 96 12.79 -0.23 12.05
N GLN A 97 13.09 0.85 11.35
CA GLN A 97 14.00 0.94 10.23
C GLN A 97 15.24 1.69 10.67
N GLU A 98 16.39 1.23 10.20
CA GLU A 98 17.66 1.92 10.38
C GLU A 98 18.01 2.70 9.13
N LEU A 99 18.43 3.96 9.31
CA LEU A 99 18.92 4.82 8.24
C LEU A 99 20.30 5.35 8.60
N GLY A 100 21.31 4.99 7.82
CA GLY A 100 22.69 5.42 8.02
C GLY A 100 23.70 4.29 7.88
N SER A 101 24.97 4.60 8.09
CA SER A 101 26.07 3.66 7.90
C SER A 101 26.66 3.19 9.23
N ARG A 102 26.64 1.88 9.46
CA ARG A 102 27.36 1.26 10.58
C ARG A 102 28.83 1.09 10.23
N ARG A 103 29.72 1.80 10.94
CA ARG A 103 31.18 1.61 10.84
C ARG A 103 31.66 0.23 11.31
N THR A 104 30.86 -0.45 12.12
CA THR A 104 31.13 -1.80 12.63
C THR A 104 29.83 -2.61 12.68
N ARG A 105 29.83 -3.82 12.10
CA ARG A 105 28.73 -4.79 12.19
C ARG A 105 28.67 -5.36 13.62
N LEU A 106 28.13 -4.60 14.58
CA LEU A 106 27.70 -5.17 15.84
C LEU A 106 26.37 -5.92 15.65
N ALA A 107 26.22 -7.01 16.40
CA ALA A 107 25.09 -7.94 16.31
C ALA A 107 23.74 -7.22 16.38
N ILE A 108 22.84 -7.62 15.48
CA ILE A 108 21.46 -7.12 15.41
C ILE A 108 20.75 -7.57 16.70
N HIS A 109 20.44 -6.62 17.59
CA HIS A 109 19.90 -6.94 18.92
C HIS A 109 18.40 -7.31 18.89
N LYS A 110 17.68 -6.96 17.80
CA LYS A 110 16.30 -7.38 17.47
C LYS A 110 16.08 -7.34 15.95
N GLN A 111 15.35 -8.31 15.39
CA GLN A 111 14.99 -8.30 13.97
C GLN A 111 13.97 -7.19 13.69
N VAL A 112 13.94 -6.66 12.45
CA VAL A 112 13.06 -5.54 12.05
C VAL A 112 11.59 -5.82 12.40
N TRP A 113 11.12 -7.05 12.22
CA TRP A 113 9.75 -7.47 12.54
C TRP A 113 9.45 -7.64 14.05
N GLN A 114 10.44 -7.52 14.93
CA GLN A 114 10.29 -7.70 16.40
C GLN A 114 10.44 -6.38 17.18
N SER A 115 10.60 -5.25 16.49
CA SER A 115 11.02 -3.97 17.08
C SER A 115 9.93 -2.91 17.15
N GLY A 116 8.73 -3.25 16.67
CA GLY A 116 7.59 -2.36 16.56
C GLY A 116 6.89 -2.05 17.86
N GLU A 117 6.30 -0.86 17.92
CA GLU A 117 5.36 -0.44 18.97
C GLU A 117 3.95 -0.26 18.37
N LEU A 118 2.93 -0.32 19.24
CA LEU A 118 1.53 -0.07 18.90
C LEU A 118 1.20 1.42 19.02
N TYR A 119 0.53 1.98 18.02
CA TYR A 119 0.08 3.37 18.03
C TYR A 119 -1.34 3.51 17.49
N THR A 120 -2.07 4.52 17.98
CA THR A 120 -3.17 5.11 17.22
C THR A 120 -2.64 6.04 16.13
N LEU A 121 -3.48 6.40 15.14
CA LEU A 121 -3.11 7.36 14.09
C LEU A 121 -2.65 8.71 14.67
N GLU A 122 -3.33 9.20 15.71
CA GLU A 122 -3.03 10.47 16.35
C GLU A 122 -1.70 10.43 17.11
N GLN A 123 -1.42 9.33 17.81
CA GLN A 123 -0.17 9.13 18.52
C GLN A 123 1.02 9.08 17.56
N PHE A 124 0.89 8.30 16.48
CA PHE A 124 1.96 8.19 15.48
C PHE A 124 2.16 9.50 14.71
N GLU A 125 1.10 10.24 14.41
CA GLU A 125 1.22 11.57 13.80
C GLU A 125 1.96 12.55 14.73
N ALA A 126 1.63 12.56 16.02
CA ALA A 126 2.31 13.41 16.99
C ALA A 126 3.81 13.07 17.10
N LYS A 127 4.14 11.77 17.13
CA LYS A 127 5.52 11.27 17.10
C LYS A 127 6.25 11.70 15.83
N SER A 128 5.65 11.45 14.67
CA SER A 128 6.19 11.82 13.35
C SER A 128 6.49 13.32 13.25
N ARG A 129 5.56 14.16 13.73
CA ARG A 129 5.73 15.62 13.74
C ARG A 129 6.84 16.08 14.69
N ALA A 130 6.97 15.46 15.86
CA ALA A 130 8.06 15.74 16.80
C ALA A 130 9.42 15.38 16.19
N PHE A 131 9.52 14.21 15.56
CA PHE A 131 10.72 13.75 14.87
C PHE A 131 11.09 14.69 13.72
N ALA A 132 10.13 15.07 12.87
CA ALA A 132 10.37 15.97 11.75
C ALA A 132 10.89 17.35 12.21
N ARG A 133 10.33 17.92 13.29
CA ARG A 133 10.82 19.17 13.88
C ARG A 133 12.26 19.07 14.39
N ALA A 134 12.62 17.93 14.99
CA ALA A 134 13.98 17.71 15.50
C ALA A 134 15.03 17.63 14.36
N HIS A 135 14.66 17.06 13.21
CA HIS A 135 15.60 16.81 12.11
C HIS A 135 15.64 17.94 11.08
N LEU A 136 14.47 18.50 10.71
CA LEU A 136 14.37 19.55 9.69
C LEU A 136 14.42 20.97 10.27
N GLY A 137 14.38 21.11 11.59
CA GLY A 137 14.21 22.40 12.26
C GLY A 137 12.75 22.85 12.25
N GLY A 138 12.40 23.83 13.08
CA GLY A 138 11.02 24.34 13.24
C GLY A 138 10.45 25.11 12.05
N ALA A 139 11.12 25.08 10.89
CA ALA A 139 10.68 25.79 9.69
C ALA A 139 9.41 25.14 9.11
N LYS A 140 8.39 25.95 8.87
CA LYS A 140 7.18 25.51 8.16
C LYS A 140 7.52 25.30 6.68
N GLY A 141 7.28 24.09 6.18
CA GLY A 141 7.38 23.78 4.75
C GLY A 141 8.82 23.60 4.28
N VAL A 142 9.39 22.44 4.58
CA VAL A 142 10.72 22.06 4.06
C VAL A 142 10.54 21.69 2.59
N ASN A 143 11.37 22.28 1.72
CA ASN A 143 11.40 21.96 0.30
C ASN A 143 11.60 20.44 0.12
N PRO A 144 10.74 19.72 -0.64
CA PRO A 144 10.87 18.28 -0.85
C PRO A 144 12.27 17.84 -1.28
N LEU A 145 12.89 18.58 -2.20
CA LEU A 145 14.24 18.30 -2.70
C LEU A 145 15.32 18.48 -1.62
N VAL A 146 15.09 19.37 -0.65
CA VAL A 146 15.98 19.53 0.52
C VAL A 146 15.77 18.38 1.50
N ALA A 147 14.52 17.96 1.75
CA ALA A 147 14.24 16.79 2.58
C ALA A 147 14.87 15.51 2.00
N GLU A 148 14.83 15.37 0.68
CA GLU A 148 15.47 14.30 -0.08
C GLU A 148 17.01 14.36 0.01
N ALA A 149 17.61 15.54 -0.16
CA ALA A 149 19.05 15.72 0.05
C ALA A 149 19.47 15.36 1.49
N MET A 150 18.65 15.71 2.49
CA MET A 150 18.89 15.33 3.88
C MET A 150 18.80 13.81 4.09
N PHE A 151 17.88 13.12 3.40
CA PHE A 151 17.78 11.66 3.44
C PHE A 151 19.07 11.00 2.93
N TRP A 152 19.55 11.38 1.74
CA TRP A 152 20.78 10.83 1.17
C TRP A 152 22.02 11.18 1.98
N LYS A 153 22.04 12.36 2.60
CA LYS A 153 23.08 12.73 3.56
C LYS A 153 23.05 11.82 4.78
N ALA A 154 21.87 11.59 5.37
CA ALA A 154 21.70 10.75 6.55
C ALA A 154 22.15 9.29 6.31
N MET A 155 22.00 8.76 5.08
CA MET A 155 22.50 7.44 4.70
C MET A 155 24.02 7.26 4.88
N GLY A 156 24.79 8.35 4.75
CA GLY A 156 26.25 8.35 4.97
C GLY A 156 26.68 8.66 6.40
N GLU A 157 25.75 9.01 7.28
CA GLU A 157 26.01 9.44 8.65
C GLU A 157 25.73 8.34 9.68
N LYS A 158 25.79 8.68 10.97
CA LYS A 158 25.50 7.74 12.05
C LYS A 158 24.04 7.27 11.96
N PRO A 159 23.75 5.97 12.21
CA PRO A 159 22.40 5.44 12.10
C PRO A 159 21.38 6.19 12.97
N VAL A 160 20.25 6.51 12.36
CA VAL A 160 19.02 6.99 13.01
C VAL A 160 17.96 5.91 12.90
N TYR A 161 17.17 5.74 13.96
CA TYR A 161 16.06 4.79 13.99
C TYR A 161 14.75 5.50 13.69
N ILE A 162 14.00 4.93 12.75
CA ILE A 162 12.75 5.45 12.22
C ILE A 162 11.69 4.35 12.38
N GLU A 163 10.44 4.72 12.58
CA GLU A 163 9.34 3.75 12.58
C GLU A 163 8.51 3.86 11.31
N TYR A 164 8.06 2.72 10.81
CA TYR A 164 7.23 2.62 9.63
C TYR A 164 6.24 1.48 9.79
N ALA A 165 4.96 1.73 9.52
CA ALA A 165 3.98 0.67 9.44
C ALA A 165 3.77 0.32 7.96
N ASN A 166 4.32 -0.82 7.55
CA ASN A 166 4.10 -1.40 6.23
C ASN A 166 3.15 -2.58 6.31
N ASP A 167 2.47 -2.83 5.20
CA ASP A 167 1.60 -4.00 5.03
C ASP A 167 0.57 -4.12 6.16
N VAL A 168 -0.07 -2.98 6.51
CA VAL A 168 -1.18 -2.96 7.46
C VAL A 168 -2.49 -3.21 6.70
N PRO A 169 -3.25 -4.29 7.01
CA PRO A 169 -4.53 -4.52 6.34
C PRO A 169 -5.50 -3.35 6.58
N GLY A 170 -6.02 -2.77 5.51
CA GLY A 170 -7.05 -1.74 5.62
C GLY A 170 -7.16 -0.81 4.41
N SER A 171 -7.93 0.26 4.57
CA SER A 171 -8.13 1.27 3.52
C SER A 171 -8.46 2.64 4.09
N GLY A 172 -7.91 3.69 3.48
CA GLY A 172 -8.32 5.08 3.74
C GLY A 172 -9.51 5.54 2.87
N PHE A 173 -9.92 4.73 1.90
CA PHE A 173 -11.16 4.93 1.17
C PHE A 173 -12.35 4.47 2.01
N CYS A 174 -13.52 5.03 1.75
CA CYS A 174 -14.73 4.45 2.28
C CYS A 174 -15.00 3.07 1.69
N SER A 175 -15.65 2.20 2.46
CA SER A 175 -16.13 0.91 1.96
C SER A 175 -17.14 1.15 0.81
N PRO A 176 -16.99 0.45 -0.33
CA PRO A 176 -17.94 0.55 -1.44
C PRO A 176 -19.37 0.20 -1.00
N LYS A 177 -20.37 0.81 -1.64
CA LYS A 177 -21.80 0.51 -1.39
C LYS A 177 -22.14 -0.96 -1.70
N GLU A 178 -21.50 -1.52 -2.73
CA GLU A 178 -21.62 -2.93 -3.10
C GLU A 178 -20.38 -3.67 -2.63
N ALA A 179 -20.44 -4.26 -1.43
CA ALA A 179 -19.46 -5.25 -1.04
C ALA A 179 -19.61 -6.46 -1.99
N PHE A 180 -18.66 -6.65 -2.92
CA PHE A 180 -18.52 -7.91 -3.65
C PHE A 180 -18.19 -9.00 -2.63
N ARG A 181 -19.22 -9.55 -1.98
CA ARG A 181 -19.10 -10.73 -1.16
C ARG A 181 -18.78 -11.87 -2.11
N THR A 182 -17.51 -12.25 -2.20
CA THR A 182 -17.16 -13.60 -2.63
C THR A 182 -17.92 -14.55 -1.71
N ARG A 183 -18.92 -15.25 -2.27
CA ARG A 183 -19.58 -16.36 -1.58
C ARG A 183 -18.48 -17.34 -1.20
N ARG A 184 -18.02 -17.33 0.06
CA ARG A 184 -17.24 -18.45 0.61
C ARG A 184 -18.08 -19.71 0.37
N PRO A 185 -17.64 -20.68 -0.44
CA PRO A 185 -18.31 -21.96 -0.46
C PRO A 185 -18.18 -22.51 0.96
N ARG A 186 -19.29 -22.69 1.67
CA ARG A 186 -19.29 -23.44 2.93
C ARG A 186 -18.66 -24.79 2.60
N ALA A 187 -17.45 -25.04 3.10
CA ALA A 187 -16.85 -26.36 3.07
C ALA A 187 -17.82 -27.29 3.81
N LYS A 188 -18.60 -28.08 3.05
CA LYS A 188 -19.38 -29.17 3.61
C LYS A 188 -18.38 -30.22 4.08
N PHE A 189 -17.93 -30.11 5.32
CA PHE A 189 -17.31 -31.20 6.03
C PHE A 189 -18.33 -32.34 6.11
N LYS A 190 -18.30 -33.27 5.14
CA LYS A 190 -19.03 -34.53 5.22
C LYS A 190 -18.36 -35.38 6.28
N LYS A 191 -18.88 -35.32 7.51
CA LYS A 191 -18.58 -36.30 8.54
C LYS A 191 -19.38 -37.57 8.21
N THR A 192 -18.75 -38.49 7.50
CA THR A 192 -19.30 -39.84 7.29
C THR A 192 -19.37 -40.54 8.64
N ARG A 193 -20.58 -40.78 9.15
CA ARG A 193 -20.84 -41.84 10.13
C ARG A 193 -22.08 -42.62 9.71
N ARG A 194 -21.85 -43.90 9.44
CA ARG A 194 -22.86 -44.95 9.27
C ARG A 194 -23.66 -45.12 10.57
N ASN A 195 -24.98 -45.23 10.49
CA ASN A 195 -25.72 -46.45 10.84
C ASN A 195 -27.23 -46.29 10.59
N MET A 196 -27.85 -47.42 10.25
CA MET A 196 -29.21 -47.66 9.78
C MET A 196 -30.29 -47.49 10.87
N VAL A 197 -31.54 -47.21 10.47
CA VAL A 197 -32.77 -48.04 10.68
C VAL A 197 -34.08 -47.23 10.42
N GLU A 198 -34.89 -47.78 9.49
CA GLU A 198 -36.37 -47.76 9.30
C GLU A 198 -37.23 -46.51 8.97
N GLN A 199 -38.32 -46.80 8.22
CA GLN A 199 -39.27 -45.94 7.48
C GLN A 199 -40.55 -45.56 8.32
N PRO A 200 -41.68 -45.10 7.72
CA PRO A 200 -41.97 -43.76 7.16
C PRO A 200 -43.20 -43.09 7.83
N GLY A 201 -43.34 -41.77 7.77
CA GLY A 201 -44.59 -41.15 8.23
C GLY A 201 -44.70 -39.62 8.09
N SER A 202 -45.71 -39.21 7.32
CA SER A 202 -46.50 -37.96 7.40
C SER A 202 -45.78 -36.61 7.49
N MET A 203 -45.92 -35.84 6.41
CA MET A 203 -45.76 -34.38 6.36
C MET A 203 -46.66 -33.67 7.38
N PRO A 204 -46.21 -32.52 7.90
CA PRO A 204 -47.04 -31.33 7.84
C PRO A 204 -46.33 -30.18 7.11
N ALA A 205 -47.14 -29.44 6.37
CA ALA A 205 -46.75 -28.24 5.65
C ALA A 205 -46.29 -27.15 6.61
N GLU A 206 -45.03 -26.70 6.47
CA GLU A 206 -44.57 -25.46 7.09
C GLU A 206 -44.52 -24.35 6.05
N ALA A 207 -45.18 -23.25 6.41
CA ALA A 207 -45.31 -22.04 5.64
C ALA A 207 -43.94 -21.47 5.26
N SER A 208 -43.74 -21.24 3.96
CA SER A 208 -42.62 -20.47 3.42
C SER A 208 -42.79 -18.98 3.77
N GLY A 209 -42.46 -18.62 5.00
CA GLY A 209 -42.20 -17.26 5.41
C GLY A 209 -40.72 -16.96 5.23
N VAL A 210 -40.28 -16.72 3.99
CA VAL A 210 -39.00 -16.05 3.77
C VAL A 210 -39.22 -14.60 4.16
N GLN A 211 -38.96 -14.27 5.43
CA GLN A 211 -38.65 -12.89 5.77
C GLN A 211 -37.31 -12.59 5.10
N ASP A 212 -37.39 -11.92 3.95
CA ASP A 212 -36.27 -11.15 3.43
C ASP A 212 -35.80 -10.24 4.57
N LEU A 213 -34.73 -10.67 5.25
CA LEU A 213 -33.85 -9.78 5.97
C LEU A 213 -33.15 -8.95 4.90
N GLN A 214 -33.90 -8.00 4.35
CA GLN A 214 -33.37 -6.79 3.77
C GLN A 214 -32.68 -6.06 4.92
N LEU A 215 -31.46 -6.51 5.25
CA LEU A 215 -30.51 -5.68 5.95
C LEU A 215 -30.38 -4.44 5.08
N ASP A 216 -31.01 -3.37 5.51
CA ASP A 216 -30.92 -2.06 4.91
C ASP A 216 -29.43 -1.69 4.87
N VAL A 217 -28.79 -1.88 3.71
CA VAL A 217 -27.40 -1.48 3.44
C VAL A 217 -27.38 0.01 3.08
N SER A 218 -28.21 0.80 3.76
CA SER A 218 -28.14 2.24 3.69
C SER A 218 -26.88 2.70 4.46
N SER A 219 -25.90 3.21 3.69
CA SER A 219 -24.87 4.13 4.19
C SER A 219 -23.92 3.57 5.27
N LEU A 220 -22.95 2.71 4.86
CA LEU A 220 -21.75 2.51 5.69
C LEU A 220 -20.91 3.80 5.72
N CYS A 221 -20.79 4.53 4.62
CA CYS A 221 -20.38 5.94 4.66
C CYS A 221 -21.59 6.77 5.11
N GLY A 222 -21.62 7.20 6.37
CA GLY A 222 -22.67 8.08 6.88
C GLY A 222 -22.98 9.21 5.88
N ASN A 223 -24.25 9.52 5.69
CA ASN A 223 -24.75 10.62 4.85
C ASN A 223 -24.02 11.96 5.05
N GLU A 224 -23.27 12.14 6.15
CA GLU A 224 -22.40 13.29 6.47
C GLU A 224 -21.40 13.64 5.36
N TRP A 225 -20.90 12.65 4.60
CA TRP A 225 -19.81 12.85 3.65
C TRP A 225 -20.22 12.81 2.18
N GLU A 226 -21.51 12.61 1.89
CA GLU A 226 -21.99 12.53 0.50
C GLU A 226 -21.64 13.80 -0.29
N GLY A 227 -21.19 13.62 -1.53
CA GLY A 227 -20.73 14.72 -2.38
C GLY A 227 -19.34 15.28 -2.05
N SER A 228 -18.73 14.94 -0.91
CA SER A 228 -17.34 15.32 -0.61
C SER A 228 -16.35 14.65 -1.59
N SER A 229 -15.16 15.24 -1.77
CA SER A 229 -14.16 14.68 -2.67
C SER A 229 -13.70 13.27 -2.24
N GLY A 230 -13.60 13.02 -0.93
CA GLY A 230 -13.32 11.70 -0.38
C GLY A 230 -14.40 10.67 -0.72
N TRP A 231 -15.67 11.07 -0.64
CA TRP A 231 -16.79 10.22 -1.03
C TRP A 231 -16.81 9.95 -2.54
N LYS A 232 -16.61 10.98 -3.38
CA LYS A 232 -16.55 10.83 -4.85
C LYS A 232 -15.46 9.85 -5.26
N LEU A 233 -14.26 10.02 -4.69
CA LEU A 233 -13.13 9.15 -4.98
C LEU A 233 -13.36 7.71 -4.49
N SER A 234 -13.96 7.54 -3.30
CA SER A 234 -14.28 6.20 -2.76
C SER A 234 -15.34 5.46 -3.56
N ASN A 235 -16.23 6.17 -4.26
CA ASN A 235 -17.24 5.57 -5.14
C ASN A 235 -16.77 5.52 -6.61
N SER A 236 -15.53 5.90 -6.90
CA SER A 236 -14.95 5.77 -8.24
C SER A 236 -14.34 4.38 -8.45
N PRO A 237 -14.19 3.93 -9.71
CA PRO A 237 -13.47 2.68 -10.02
C PRO A 237 -11.97 2.69 -9.65
N TRP A 238 -11.42 3.87 -9.32
CA TRP A 238 -10.06 4.04 -8.80
C TRP A 238 -9.92 3.73 -7.30
N ASN A 239 -11.02 3.40 -6.59
CA ASN A 239 -10.92 2.91 -5.22
C ASN A 239 -10.13 1.58 -5.21
N LEU A 240 -8.97 1.58 -4.54
CA LEU A 240 -8.05 0.45 -4.54
C LEU A 240 -8.64 -0.84 -3.92
N GLN A 241 -9.77 -0.74 -3.21
CA GLN A 241 -10.51 -1.90 -2.71
C GLN A 241 -11.26 -2.66 -3.82
N VAL A 242 -11.52 -2.04 -4.97
CA VAL A 242 -12.32 -2.66 -6.06
C VAL A 242 -11.54 -2.82 -7.36
N ILE A 243 -10.48 -2.05 -7.58
CA ILE A 243 -9.77 -1.98 -8.87
C ILE A 243 -9.21 -3.33 -9.34
N ALA A 244 -8.75 -4.17 -8.41
CA ALA A 244 -8.27 -5.52 -8.72
C ALA A 244 -9.36 -6.43 -9.31
N ARG A 245 -10.63 -6.08 -9.14
CA ARG A 245 -11.81 -6.80 -9.64
C ARG A 245 -12.52 -6.10 -10.80
N SER A 246 -12.04 -4.93 -11.21
CA SER A 246 -12.63 -4.18 -12.32
C SER A 246 -12.58 -4.96 -13.63
N PRO A 247 -13.55 -4.75 -14.54
CA PRO A 247 -13.46 -5.24 -15.92
C PRO A 247 -12.11 -4.87 -16.55
N GLY A 248 -11.48 -5.82 -17.25
CA GLY A 248 -10.15 -5.65 -17.82
C GLY A 248 -8.99 -6.07 -16.89
N SER A 249 -9.20 -6.19 -15.58
CA SER A 249 -8.17 -6.74 -14.68
C SER A 249 -8.12 -8.28 -14.72
N LEU A 250 -6.92 -8.86 -14.87
CA LEU A 250 -6.71 -10.31 -14.81
C LEU A 250 -6.91 -10.86 -13.39
N THR A 251 -6.59 -10.09 -12.36
CA THR A 251 -6.75 -10.52 -10.96
C THR A 251 -8.21 -10.69 -10.55
N ARG A 252 -9.16 -10.23 -11.38
CA ARG A 252 -10.59 -10.42 -11.14
C ARG A 252 -11.01 -11.88 -11.08
N PHE A 253 -10.25 -12.77 -11.72
CA PHE A 253 -10.52 -14.21 -11.77
C PHE A 253 -9.90 -15.01 -10.61
N MET A 254 -9.11 -14.36 -9.73
CA MET A 254 -8.51 -15.03 -8.57
C MET A 254 -9.60 -15.30 -7.51
N PRO A 255 -9.91 -16.54 -7.12
CA PRO A 255 -11.03 -16.80 -6.22
C PRO A 255 -10.79 -16.30 -4.79
N ASP A 256 -9.53 -16.29 -4.36
CA ASP A 256 -9.13 -15.95 -3.00
C ASP A 256 -8.74 -14.47 -2.88
N GLU A 257 -8.90 -13.94 -1.66
CA GLU A 257 -8.34 -12.63 -1.30
C GLU A 257 -6.87 -12.81 -0.91
N VAL A 258 -5.99 -12.22 -1.70
CA VAL A 258 -4.55 -12.14 -1.46
C VAL A 258 -4.22 -10.70 -1.03
N PRO A 259 -3.80 -10.47 0.24
CA PRO A 259 -3.36 -9.17 0.72
C PRO A 259 -2.23 -8.58 -0.13
N GLY A 260 -2.33 -7.31 -0.48
CA GLY A 260 -1.37 -6.62 -1.36
C GLY A 260 -1.59 -6.84 -2.86
N VAL A 261 -2.36 -7.86 -3.26
CA VAL A 261 -2.64 -8.16 -4.68
C VAL A 261 -4.10 -7.87 -5.03
N THR A 262 -5.04 -8.52 -4.34
CA THR A 262 -6.48 -8.35 -4.61
C THR A 262 -7.19 -7.50 -3.56
N SER A 263 -6.55 -7.29 -2.41
CA SER A 263 -7.01 -6.40 -1.34
C SER A 263 -5.88 -5.44 -0.96
N PRO A 264 -6.18 -4.14 -0.78
CA PRO A 264 -5.14 -3.14 -0.56
C PRO A 264 -4.54 -3.22 0.83
N MET A 265 -3.31 -2.72 0.95
CA MET A 265 -2.60 -2.54 2.21
C MET A 265 -2.36 -1.05 2.47
N VAL A 266 -2.33 -0.67 3.74
CA VAL A 266 -2.04 0.69 4.21
C VAL A 266 -0.59 0.77 4.64
N TYR A 267 0.03 1.89 4.27
CA TYR A 267 1.39 2.26 4.67
C TYR A 267 1.35 3.58 5.44
N ILE A 268 1.87 3.59 6.67
CA ILE A 268 1.90 4.77 7.54
C ILE A 268 3.36 5.08 7.84
N GLY A 269 3.84 6.22 7.32
CA GLY A 269 5.23 6.63 7.41
C GLY A 269 5.45 7.95 8.12
N MET A 270 6.70 8.16 8.50
CA MET A 270 7.23 9.40 9.03
C MET A 270 8.42 9.88 8.19
N LEU A 271 8.97 11.05 8.52
CA LEU A 271 10.15 11.57 7.84
C LEU A 271 11.26 10.50 7.78
N PHE A 272 11.83 10.31 6.59
CA PHE A 272 12.86 9.32 6.27
C PHE A 272 12.46 7.84 6.34
N SER A 273 11.20 7.51 6.64
CA SER A 273 10.73 6.13 6.42
C SER A 273 10.89 5.76 4.94
N TRP A 274 11.39 4.56 4.67
CA TRP A 274 11.84 4.16 3.34
C TRP A 274 11.46 2.72 3.01
N PHE A 275 11.45 2.38 1.73
CA PHE A 275 11.34 1.01 1.25
C PHE A 275 12.53 0.73 0.33
N ALA A 276 13.10 -0.47 0.44
CA ALA A 276 14.26 -0.85 -0.37
C ALA A 276 13.87 -1.01 -1.84
N TRP A 277 14.88 -1.01 -2.71
CA TRP A 277 14.70 -1.40 -4.11
C TRP A 277 14.08 -2.80 -4.20
N HIS A 278 12.96 -2.90 -4.93
CA HIS A 278 12.25 -4.15 -5.17
C HIS A 278 11.49 -4.09 -6.51
N VAL A 279 11.10 -5.27 -6.98
CA VAL A 279 10.07 -5.47 -8.00
C VAL A 279 8.85 -6.10 -7.31
N GLU A 280 7.67 -5.84 -7.84
CA GLU A 280 6.43 -6.41 -7.33
C GLU A 280 6.35 -7.91 -7.67
N ASP A 281 5.63 -8.68 -6.84
CA ASP A 281 5.46 -10.12 -7.06
C ASP A 281 4.82 -10.38 -8.43
N HIS A 282 5.35 -11.39 -9.15
CA HIS A 282 4.93 -11.74 -10.51
C HIS A 282 4.99 -10.60 -11.53
N GLU A 283 5.80 -9.57 -11.26
CA GLU A 283 5.89 -8.37 -12.11
C GLU A 283 4.52 -7.70 -12.35
N LEU A 284 3.63 -7.79 -11.34
CA LEU A 284 2.33 -7.15 -11.40
C LEU A 284 2.46 -5.62 -11.37
N HIS A 285 1.42 -4.96 -11.89
CA HIS A 285 1.30 -3.50 -11.72
C HIS A 285 0.99 -3.19 -10.26
N SER A 286 1.66 -2.16 -9.73
CA SER A 286 1.39 -1.65 -8.38
C SER A 286 0.76 -0.27 -8.46
N LEU A 287 -0.40 -0.12 -7.82
CA LEU A 287 -1.10 1.16 -7.70
C LEU A 287 -0.98 1.66 -6.26
N ASN A 288 -0.54 2.89 -6.09
CA ASN A 288 -0.42 3.51 -4.77
C ASN A 288 -1.19 4.83 -4.71
N PHE A 289 -1.96 5.03 -3.64
CA PHE A 289 -2.70 6.27 -3.41
C PHE A 289 -2.27 6.98 -2.12
N LEU A 290 -1.75 8.21 -2.23
CA LEU A 290 -1.41 9.02 -1.06
C LEU A 290 -2.64 9.73 -0.49
N HIS A 291 -3.30 9.10 0.48
CA HIS A 291 -4.51 9.66 1.10
C HIS A 291 -4.30 11.03 1.77
N THR A 292 -3.26 11.16 2.59
CA THR A 292 -2.99 12.37 3.38
C THR A 292 -1.55 12.38 3.89
N GLY A 293 -1.09 13.53 4.40
CA GLY A 293 0.27 13.71 4.92
C GLY A 293 1.23 14.41 3.94
N SER A 294 2.51 14.33 4.26
CA SER A 294 3.61 14.89 3.45
C SER A 294 3.85 14.07 2.17
N PRO A 295 4.46 14.68 1.13
CA PRO A 295 4.82 13.98 -0.09
C PRO A 295 5.70 12.73 0.15
N LYS A 296 5.58 11.77 -0.77
CA LYS A 296 6.43 10.57 -0.82
C LYS A 296 7.29 10.65 -2.08
N THR A 297 8.60 10.54 -1.91
CA THR A 297 9.57 10.54 -3.02
C THR A 297 9.79 9.10 -3.50
N TRP A 298 9.84 8.93 -4.82
CA TRP A 298 10.01 7.66 -5.50
C TRP A 298 11.20 7.76 -6.44
N TYR A 299 11.90 6.64 -6.60
CA TYR A 299 12.88 6.41 -7.66
C TYR A 299 12.45 5.16 -8.43
N ALA A 300 12.70 5.12 -9.72
CA ALA A 300 12.27 4.00 -10.54
C ALA A 300 13.28 3.68 -11.63
N VAL A 301 13.47 2.38 -11.84
CA VAL A 301 14.25 1.87 -12.96
C VAL A 301 13.28 1.28 -13.98
N PRO A 302 13.32 1.73 -15.25
CA PRO A 302 12.51 1.14 -16.31
C PRO A 302 12.74 -0.37 -16.42
N GLY A 303 11.69 -1.12 -16.74
CA GLY A 303 11.78 -2.59 -16.85
C GLY A 303 12.83 -3.07 -17.85
N SER A 304 13.06 -2.31 -18.93
CA SER A 304 14.12 -2.55 -19.92
C SER A 304 15.54 -2.47 -19.36
N CYS A 305 15.72 -1.80 -18.21
CA CYS A 305 17.01 -1.63 -17.52
C CYS A 305 17.16 -2.55 -16.30
N ALA A 306 16.15 -3.38 -15.96
CA ALA A 306 16.14 -4.20 -14.75
C ALA A 306 17.40 -5.07 -14.61
N SER A 307 17.79 -5.81 -15.67
CA SER A 307 18.97 -6.68 -15.61
C SER A 307 20.29 -5.91 -15.45
N LYS A 308 20.39 -4.70 -16.02
CA LYS A 308 21.58 -3.84 -15.84
C LYS A 308 21.64 -3.32 -14.40
N PHE A 309 20.49 -2.95 -13.84
CA PHE A 309 20.40 -2.49 -12.46
C PHE A 309 20.75 -3.60 -11.45
N GLU A 310 20.20 -4.80 -11.62
CA GLU A 310 20.56 -5.97 -10.80
C GLU A 310 22.07 -6.22 -10.81
N GLU A 311 22.71 -6.10 -11.98
CA GLU A 311 24.15 -6.28 -12.14
C GLU A 311 24.95 -5.17 -11.42
N VAL A 312 24.51 -3.92 -11.51
CA VAL A 312 25.11 -2.81 -10.75
C VAL A 312 24.99 -3.04 -9.26
N VAL A 313 23.82 -3.47 -8.76
CA VAL A 313 23.61 -3.80 -7.34
C VAL A 313 24.52 -4.94 -6.90
N ARG A 314 24.65 -5.99 -7.72
CA ARG A 314 25.55 -7.12 -7.46
C ARG A 314 27.01 -6.66 -7.34
N MET A 315 27.47 -5.85 -8.30
CA MET A 315 28.86 -5.41 -8.36
C MET A 315 29.20 -4.36 -7.30
N GLN A 316 28.37 -3.32 -7.16
CA GLN A 316 28.63 -2.18 -6.29
C GLN A 316 28.12 -2.38 -4.87
N GLY A 317 26.95 -3.02 -4.70
CA GLY A 317 26.33 -3.25 -3.39
C GLY A 317 26.92 -4.46 -2.66
N TYR A 318 27.22 -5.55 -3.39
CA TYR A 318 27.71 -6.81 -2.81
C TYR A 318 29.17 -7.13 -3.16
N GLY A 319 29.90 -6.19 -3.77
CA GLY A 319 31.32 -6.35 -4.10
C GLY A 319 31.59 -7.46 -5.13
N GLY A 320 30.61 -7.76 -5.99
CA GLY A 320 30.72 -8.77 -7.04
C GLY A 320 30.58 -10.23 -6.58
N ASN A 321 30.33 -10.48 -5.29
CA ASN A 321 30.06 -11.84 -4.80
C ASN A 321 28.73 -12.37 -5.34
N ILE A 322 28.76 -13.57 -5.91
CA ILE A 322 27.57 -14.30 -6.35
C ILE A 322 27.21 -15.27 -5.23
N ASP A 323 26.10 -15.04 -4.55
CA ASP A 323 25.52 -16.04 -3.64
C ASP A 323 24.89 -17.19 -4.46
N GLN A 324 24.68 -18.36 -3.86
CA GLN A 324 24.18 -19.56 -4.54
C GLN A 324 22.86 -19.31 -5.30
N LEU A 325 22.00 -18.42 -4.80
CA LEU A 325 20.74 -17.99 -5.44
C LEU A 325 20.97 -17.20 -6.74
N GLY A 326 22.02 -16.37 -6.81
CA GLY A 326 22.39 -15.64 -8.04
C GLY A 326 22.83 -16.57 -9.16
N LEU A 327 23.46 -17.70 -8.81
CA LEU A 327 23.84 -18.76 -9.74
C LEU A 327 22.63 -19.48 -10.36
N TYR A 328 21.54 -19.66 -9.61
CA TYR A 328 20.31 -20.27 -10.13
C TYR A 328 19.59 -19.35 -11.12
N SER A 329 19.46 -18.06 -10.80
CA SER A 329 18.80 -17.08 -11.68
C SER A 329 19.56 -16.86 -13.00
N LEU A 330 20.90 -16.93 -12.98
CA LEU A 330 21.72 -16.92 -14.19
C LEU A 330 21.53 -18.17 -15.06
N LYS A 331 21.39 -19.36 -14.44
CA LYS A 331 21.13 -20.62 -15.17
C LYS A 331 19.75 -20.64 -15.82
N GLU A 332 18.74 -20.07 -15.15
CA GLU A 332 17.39 -19.97 -15.69
C GLU A 332 17.33 -18.99 -16.88
N ARG A 333 18.07 -17.89 -16.82
CA ARG A 333 18.24 -16.92 -17.93
C ARG A 333 18.97 -17.50 -19.14
N ALA A 334 19.92 -18.42 -18.94
CA ALA A 334 20.59 -19.10 -20.04
C ALA A 334 19.67 -20.08 -20.80
N ASN A 335 18.58 -20.52 -20.17
CA ASN A 335 17.61 -21.46 -20.76
C ASN A 335 16.43 -20.76 -21.47
N LEU A 336 16.19 -19.48 -21.21
CA LEU A 336 15.19 -18.67 -21.93
C LEU A 336 15.90 -17.93 -23.07
N GLY A 337 15.64 -18.32 -24.31
CA GLY A 337 16.25 -17.71 -25.49
C GLY A 337 16.03 -16.19 -25.59
N PRO A 338 16.70 -15.49 -26.52
CA PRO A 338 16.77 -14.01 -26.59
C PRO A 338 15.45 -13.30 -26.98
N GLY A 339 14.28 -13.91 -26.75
CA GLY A 339 12.97 -13.42 -27.21
C GLY A 339 11.91 -13.16 -26.13
N SER A 340 12.22 -13.28 -24.83
CA SER A 340 11.22 -13.04 -23.76
C SER A 340 11.61 -11.89 -22.83
N THR A 341 11.90 -10.71 -23.39
CA THR A 341 12.32 -9.52 -22.62
C THR A 341 11.25 -8.44 -22.58
N GLY A 342 10.02 -8.84 -22.22
CA GLY A 342 8.98 -7.90 -21.80
C GLY A 342 8.87 -7.90 -20.28
N ARG A 343 9.92 -7.51 -19.54
CA ARG A 343 9.77 -7.24 -18.10
C ARG A 343 9.04 -5.93 -17.95
N LEU A 344 7.77 -6.02 -17.55
CA LEU A 344 6.85 -4.90 -17.45
C LEU A 344 6.86 -4.38 -16.02
N MET A 345 7.91 -3.65 -15.67
CA MET A 345 7.92 -2.91 -14.40
C MET A 345 7.07 -1.65 -14.56
N ARG A 346 5.90 -1.63 -13.93
CA ARG A 346 5.00 -0.47 -13.94
C ARG A 346 4.45 -0.19 -12.56
N LYS A 347 4.97 0.87 -11.96
CA LYS A 347 4.38 1.47 -10.76
C LYS A 347 3.53 2.66 -11.17
N ILE A 348 2.30 2.74 -10.67
CA ILE A 348 1.36 3.81 -11.00
C ILE A 348 1.00 4.51 -9.70
N MET A 349 1.47 5.75 -9.59
CA MET A 349 1.18 6.61 -8.46
C MET A 349 -0.08 7.40 -8.75
N VAL A 350 -1.06 7.34 -7.86
CA VAL A 350 -2.28 8.14 -7.94
C VAL A 350 -2.24 9.12 -6.78
N GLY A 351 -1.97 10.40 -7.02
CA GLY A 351 -1.51 11.29 -5.96
C GLY A 351 -1.46 12.78 -6.33
N ASP A 352 -0.97 13.60 -5.39
CA ASP A 352 -1.06 15.07 -5.39
C ASP A 352 -0.13 15.75 -6.44
N ARG A 353 -0.41 17.03 -6.74
CA ARG A 353 0.46 17.93 -7.54
C ARG A 353 1.82 18.19 -6.87
N ASN A 354 1.95 17.91 -5.57
CA ASN A 354 3.15 18.21 -4.77
C ASN A 354 4.06 16.99 -4.51
N GLU A 355 3.85 15.87 -5.20
CA GLU A 355 4.74 14.71 -5.14
C GLU A 355 5.81 14.80 -6.23
N ASN A 356 7.08 14.81 -5.82
CA ASN A 356 8.22 14.58 -6.72
C ASN A 356 8.33 13.08 -6.97
N VAL A 357 8.24 12.69 -8.23
CA VAL A 357 8.56 11.35 -8.70
C VAL A 357 9.77 11.51 -9.59
N ASP A 358 10.94 11.26 -9.00
CA ASP A 358 12.22 11.33 -9.68
C ASP A 358 12.54 9.94 -10.26
N LEU A 359 13.29 9.88 -11.37
CA LEU A 359 13.78 8.62 -11.94
C LEU A 359 15.06 8.17 -11.26
#